data_AF-A0A2D8QE12-F1
#
_entry.id   AF-A0A2D8QE12-F1
#
_cell.length_a   1.000
_cell.length_b   1.000
_cell.length_c   1.000
_cell.angle_alpha   90.00
_cell.angle_beta   90.00
_cell.angle_gamma   90.00
#
_symmetry.space_group_name_H-M   'P 1'
#
loop_
_entity.id
_entity.type
_entity.pdbx_description
1 polymer ?
#
loop_
_entity_poly.entity_id
_entity_poly.type
_entity_poly.pdbx_seq_one_letter_code
_entity_poly.pdbx_strand_id
1 'polypeptide(L)'
;AALVVAARSRLHRPALDAALAGSRAGRDEIRAVATEMLALLATHRRLIWLLDRCATEIPEVASFYGTELRGRYFRDMTRFAALAAGEAEPGPATHARARALVEMAAWMAMHRLRDPAPPAVDDATAHAAVVEIMLASLAPCPAGASAAKEA
;
A
#
# COMPACT_ATOMS: atom_id res chain seq x y z
N ALA A 1 -11.45 22.46 -0.44
CA ALA A 1 -10.22 22.68 0.36
C ALA A 1 -10.29 22.07 1.76
N ALA A 2 -11.29 22.40 2.60
CA ALA A 2 -11.36 21.92 4.00
C ALA A 2 -11.47 20.39 4.16
N LEU A 3 -12.28 19.70 3.34
CA LEU A 3 -12.42 18.24 3.39
C LEU A 3 -11.12 17.49 3.05
N VAL A 4 -10.38 17.98 2.05
CA VAL A 4 -9.07 17.42 1.66
C VAL A 4 -8.07 17.55 2.79
N VAL A 5 -8.00 18.71 3.43
CA VAL A 5 -7.11 18.97 4.57
C VAL A 5 -7.48 18.06 5.74
N ALA A 6 -8.77 17.95 6.08
CA ALA A 6 -9.25 17.09 7.16
C ALA A 6 -9.06 15.59 6.88
N ALA A 7 -9.17 15.15 5.63
CA ALA A 7 -8.88 13.78 5.26
C ALA A 7 -7.37 13.49 5.33
N ARG A 8 -6.53 14.42 4.84
CA ARG A 8 -5.07 14.32 4.91
C ARG A 8 -4.56 14.28 6.35
N SER A 9 -5.12 15.10 7.25
CA SER A 9 -4.72 15.10 8.67
C SER A 9 -5.07 13.80 9.38
N ARG A 10 -6.04 13.03 8.89
CA ARG A 10 -6.41 11.70 9.43
C ARG A 10 -5.56 10.57 8.84
N LEU A 11 -4.95 10.78 7.67
CA LEU A 11 -4.03 9.84 7.03
C LEU A 11 -2.60 10.14 7.48
N HIS A 12 -2.36 10.05 8.79
CA HIS A 12 -1.02 10.17 9.35
C HIS A 12 -0.19 8.93 9.02
N ARG A 13 0.88 9.11 8.25
CA ARG A 13 1.70 8.01 7.68
C ARG A 13 3.22 8.26 7.83
N PRO A 14 3.70 8.49 9.06
CA PRO A 14 5.07 8.87 9.34
C PRO A 14 6.12 7.88 8.82
N ALA A 15 5.84 6.57 8.82
CA ALA A 15 6.78 5.57 8.33
C ALA A 15 6.98 5.68 6.81
N LEU A 16 5.89 5.83 6.05
CA LEU A 16 5.98 6.02 4.60
C LEU A 16 6.66 7.35 4.25
N ASP A 17 6.29 8.43 4.92
CA ASP A 17 6.90 9.74 4.67
C ASP A 17 8.40 9.74 5.02
N ALA A 18 8.81 9.08 6.12
CA ALA A 18 10.22 8.93 6.50
C ALA A 18 11.00 8.07 5.48
N ALA A 19 10.43 6.96 5.04
CA ALA A 19 11.07 6.10 4.04
C ALA A 19 11.27 6.83 2.69
N LEU A 20 10.31 7.64 2.28
CA LEU A 20 10.38 8.44 1.05
C LEU A 20 11.36 9.62 1.13
N ALA A 21 11.70 10.08 2.34
CA ALA A 21 12.74 11.08 2.57
C ALA A 21 14.15 10.49 2.57
N GLY A 22 14.28 9.17 2.76
CA GLY A 22 15.54 8.44 2.67
C GLY A 22 16.00 8.18 1.23
N SER A 23 17.21 7.63 1.08
CA SER A 23 17.79 7.24 -0.21
C SER A 23 17.61 5.76 -0.55
N ARG A 24 17.23 4.93 0.43
CA ARG A 24 16.97 3.50 0.29
C ARG A 24 15.95 3.04 1.32
N ALA A 25 15.20 1.99 1.00
CA ALA A 25 14.32 1.32 1.96
C ALA A 25 14.84 -0.09 2.23
N GLY A 26 15.28 -0.34 3.47
CA GLY A 26 15.68 -1.66 3.93
C GLY A 26 14.51 -2.44 4.52
N ARG A 27 14.82 -3.59 5.12
CA ARG A 27 13.81 -4.47 5.75
C ARG A 27 13.02 -3.75 6.85
N ASP A 28 13.66 -2.89 7.63
CA ASP A 28 12.99 -2.22 8.75
C ASP A 28 12.03 -1.13 8.26
N GLU A 29 12.40 -0.38 7.23
CA GLU A 29 11.49 0.57 6.57
C GLU A 29 10.31 -0.15 5.92
N ILE A 30 10.54 -1.27 5.22
CA ILE A 30 9.47 -2.09 4.63
C ILE A 30 8.51 -2.59 5.70
N ARG A 31 9.03 -3.11 6.82
CA ARG A 31 8.20 -3.57 7.92
C ARG A 31 7.37 -2.42 8.50
N ALA A 32 7.99 -1.27 8.77
CA ALA A 32 7.32 -0.12 9.35
C ALA A 32 6.18 0.40 8.44
N VAL A 33 6.45 0.55 7.15
CA VAL A 33 5.45 0.99 6.15
C VAL A 33 4.31 -0.02 6.02
N ALA A 34 4.62 -1.32 5.99
CA ALA A 34 3.60 -2.37 5.91
C ALA A 34 2.66 -2.35 7.13
N THR A 35 3.23 -2.28 8.34
CA THR A 35 2.46 -2.21 9.59
C THR A 35 1.62 -0.94 9.65
N GLU A 36 2.16 0.21 9.28
CA GLU A 36 1.44 1.47 9.22
C GLU A 36 0.27 1.42 8.25
N MET A 37 0.48 0.89 7.04
CA MET A 37 -0.57 0.75 6.03
C MET A 37 -1.72 -0.11 6.54
N LEU A 38 -1.42 -1.26 7.14
CA LEU A 38 -2.42 -2.16 7.70
C LEU A 38 -3.24 -1.47 8.80
N ALA A 39 -2.57 -0.75 9.70
CA ALA A 39 -3.22 0.02 10.76
C ALA A 39 -4.14 1.11 10.19
N LEU A 40 -3.68 1.87 9.19
CA LEU A 40 -4.47 2.93 8.55
C LEU A 40 -5.72 2.36 7.86
N LEU A 41 -5.56 1.28 7.09
CA LEU A 41 -6.66 0.61 6.40
C LEU A 41 -7.68 0.04 7.40
N ALA A 42 -7.21 -0.69 8.42
CA ALA A 42 -8.07 -1.28 9.43
C ALA A 42 -8.85 -0.21 10.22
N THR A 43 -8.18 0.89 10.60
CA THR A 43 -8.77 2.00 11.35
C THR A 43 -9.85 2.73 10.54
N HIS A 44 -9.59 2.96 9.25
CA HIS A 44 -10.45 3.80 8.41
C HIS A 44 -11.39 3.01 7.48
N ARG A 45 -11.46 1.68 7.60
CA ARG A 45 -12.22 0.79 6.70
C ARG A 45 -13.65 1.24 6.39
N ARG A 46 -14.39 1.71 7.40
CA ARG A 46 -15.78 2.16 7.23
C ARG A 46 -15.89 3.41 6.37
N LEU A 47 -14.95 4.34 6.54
CA LEU A 47 -14.86 5.54 5.72
C LEU A 47 -14.48 5.17 4.29
N ILE A 48 -13.49 4.28 4.12
CA ILE A 48 -13.05 3.81 2.80
C ILE A 48 -14.23 3.18 2.05
N TRP A 49 -14.97 2.27 2.69
CA TRP A 49 -16.15 1.65 2.07
C TRP A 49 -17.25 2.64 1.70
N LEU A 50 -17.47 3.65 2.55
CA LEU A 50 -18.43 4.71 2.24
C LEU A 50 -17.99 5.49 1.01
N LEU A 51 -16.72 5.88 0.94
CA LEU A 51 -16.16 6.61 -0.19
C LEU A 51 -16.19 5.77 -1.47
N ASP A 52 -15.85 4.48 -1.41
CA ASP A 52 -15.93 3.55 -2.55
C ASP A 52 -17.37 3.48 -3.08
N ARG A 53 -18.37 3.40 -2.20
CA ARG A 53 -19.79 3.36 -2.60
C ARG A 53 -20.28 4.71 -3.14
N CYS A 54 -19.95 5.82 -2.50
CA CYS A 54 -20.36 7.14 -2.97
C CYS A 54 -19.71 7.51 -4.31
N ALA A 55 -18.47 7.08 -4.55
CA ALA A 55 -17.75 7.35 -5.79
C ALA A 55 -18.43 6.75 -7.03
N THR A 56 -19.29 5.74 -6.90
CA THR A 56 -20.03 5.20 -8.05
C THR A 56 -21.17 6.09 -8.51
N GLU A 57 -21.64 7.00 -7.65
CA GLU A 57 -22.83 7.82 -7.89
C GLU A 57 -22.55 9.33 -7.85
N ILE A 58 -21.47 9.76 -7.19
CA ILE A 58 -21.12 11.16 -6.97
C ILE A 58 -19.75 11.45 -7.60
N PRO A 59 -19.69 12.06 -8.80
CA PRO A 59 -18.45 12.33 -9.53
C PRO A 59 -17.41 13.14 -8.72
N GLU A 60 -17.86 14.08 -7.89
CA GLU A 60 -17.00 14.89 -7.03
C GLU A 60 -16.29 14.03 -5.98
N VAL A 61 -16.98 13.03 -5.44
CA VAL A 61 -16.38 12.05 -4.52
C VAL A 61 -15.40 11.16 -5.27
N ALA A 62 -15.74 10.70 -6.48
CA ALA A 62 -14.84 9.91 -7.31
C ALA A 62 -13.54 10.67 -7.63
N SER A 63 -13.65 11.94 -8.02
CA SER A 63 -12.51 12.80 -8.30
C SER A 63 -11.67 13.03 -7.03
N PHE A 64 -12.30 13.43 -5.93
CA PHE A 64 -11.62 13.68 -4.66
C PHE A 64 -10.90 12.43 -4.14
N TYR A 65 -11.63 11.33 -3.96
CA TYR A 65 -11.10 10.12 -3.36
C TYR A 65 -10.12 9.41 -4.30
N GLY A 66 -10.45 9.32 -5.60
CA GLY A 66 -9.64 8.67 -6.62
C GLY A 66 -8.31 9.37 -6.86
N THR A 67 -8.28 10.70 -6.94
CA THR A 67 -7.06 11.44 -7.27
C THR A 67 -6.27 11.90 -6.05
N GLU A 68 -6.94 12.51 -5.06
CA GLU A 68 -6.27 13.23 -3.96
C GLU A 68 -5.87 12.33 -2.80
N LEU A 69 -6.65 11.29 -2.52
CA LEU A 69 -6.39 10.37 -1.42
C LEU A 69 -5.79 9.06 -1.93
N ARG A 70 -6.59 8.26 -2.64
CA ARG A 70 -6.20 6.95 -3.15
C ARG A 70 -5.06 7.07 -4.15
N GLY A 71 -5.21 7.94 -5.15
CA GLY A 71 -4.21 8.14 -6.20
C GLY A 71 -2.85 8.61 -5.65
N ARG A 72 -2.85 9.56 -4.70
CA ARG A 72 -1.63 9.98 -4.01
C ARG A 72 -0.96 8.82 -3.27
N TYR A 73 -1.74 8.05 -2.51
CA TYR A 73 -1.22 6.90 -1.78
C TYR A 73 -0.57 5.87 -2.71
N PHE A 74 -1.20 5.57 -3.85
CA PHE A 74 -0.61 4.68 -4.86
C PHE A 74 0.69 5.23 -5.43
N ARG A 75 0.77 6.52 -5.79
CA ARG A 75 2.02 7.12 -6.28
C ARG A 75 3.15 7.00 -5.26
N ASP A 76 2.84 7.30 -4.01
CA ASP A 76 3.83 7.26 -2.93
C ASP A 76 4.29 5.82 -2.63
N MET A 77 3.38 4.83 -2.65
CA MET A 77 3.73 3.42 -2.54
C MET A 77 4.55 2.90 -3.72
N THR A 78 4.29 3.38 -4.94
CA THR A 78 5.11 3.05 -6.12
C THR A 78 6.53 3.59 -5.96
N ARG A 79 6.68 4.84 -5.51
CA ARG A 79 8.00 5.42 -5.25
C ARG A 79 8.72 4.67 -4.13
N PHE A 80 8.02 4.29 -3.07
CA PHE A 80 8.57 3.47 -2.00
C PHE A 80 9.04 2.09 -2.51
N ALA A 81 8.25 1.43 -3.37
CA ALA A 81 8.64 0.17 -3.98
C ALA A 81 9.91 0.28 -4.85
N ALA A 82 10.07 1.39 -5.59
CA ALA A 82 11.29 1.67 -6.34
C ALA A 82 12.51 1.84 -5.41
N LEU A 83 12.36 2.61 -4.31
CA LEU A 83 13.42 2.79 -3.31
C LEU A 83 13.86 1.46 -2.65
N ALA A 84 12.91 0.57 -2.41
CA ALA A 84 13.19 -0.76 -1.85
C ALA A 84 13.91 -1.67 -2.86
N ALA A 85 13.55 -1.55 -4.14
CA ALA A 85 14.18 -2.28 -5.24
C ALA A 85 15.54 -1.69 -5.68
N GLY A 86 15.92 -0.50 -5.19
CA GLY A 86 17.12 0.21 -5.64
C GLY A 86 16.98 0.79 -7.06
N GLU A 87 15.75 1.02 -7.51
CA GLU A 87 15.45 1.62 -8.81
C GLU A 87 15.50 3.15 -8.72
N ALA A 88 16.17 3.79 -9.69
CA ALA A 88 16.20 5.25 -9.78
C ALA A 88 14.81 5.83 -10.09
N GLU A 89 14.05 5.17 -10.96
CA GLU A 89 12.68 5.53 -11.33
C GLU A 89 11.83 4.25 -11.47
N PRO A 90 10.54 4.27 -11.09
CA PRO A 90 9.68 3.09 -11.12
C PRO A 90 9.35 2.66 -12.55
N GLY A 91 9.72 1.43 -12.91
CA GLY A 91 9.30 0.79 -14.17
C GLY A 91 7.87 0.22 -14.12
N PRO A 92 7.32 -0.28 -15.24
CA PRO A 92 5.99 -0.90 -15.29
C PRO A 92 5.79 -2.04 -14.29
N ALA A 93 6.84 -2.86 -14.08
CA ALA A 93 6.82 -3.94 -13.09
C ALA A 93 6.67 -3.41 -11.66
N THR A 94 7.30 -2.29 -11.34
CA THR A 94 7.24 -1.64 -10.03
C THR A 94 5.87 -1.02 -9.77
N HIS A 95 5.26 -0.42 -10.78
CA HIS A 95 3.87 0.02 -10.73
C HIS A 95 2.91 -1.15 -10.44
N ALA A 96 3.05 -2.26 -11.17
CA ALA A 96 2.21 -3.45 -10.97
C ALA A 96 2.40 -4.05 -9.57
N ARG A 97 3.66 -4.17 -9.12
CA ARG A 97 4.02 -4.69 -7.80
C ARG A 97 3.45 -3.82 -6.68
N ALA A 98 3.64 -2.50 -6.74
CA ALA A 98 3.12 -1.59 -5.74
C ALA A 98 1.58 -1.65 -5.65
N ARG A 99 0.90 -1.72 -6.80
CA ARG A 99 -0.56 -1.90 -6.85
C ARG A 99 -0.98 -3.21 -6.18
N ALA A 100 -0.34 -4.32 -6.52
CA ALA A 100 -0.66 -5.63 -5.96
C ALA A 100 -0.47 -5.67 -4.44
N LEU A 101 0.61 -5.09 -3.92
CA LEU A 101 0.89 -5.06 -2.48
C LEU A 101 -0.14 -4.23 -1.69
N VAL A 102 -0.56 -3.07 -2.22
CA VAL A 102 -1.60 -2.26 -1.58
C VAL A 102 -2.95 -2.96 -1.61
N GLU A 103 -3.34 -3.56 -2.73
CA GLU A 103 -4.63 -4.28 -2.84
C GLU A 103 -4.66 -5.52 -1.93
N MET A 104 -3.54 -6.27 -1.84
CA MET A 104 -3.39 -7.37 -0.89
C MET A 104 -3.57 -6.89 0.55
N ALA A 105 -2.92 -5.79 0.93
CA ALA A 105 -3.08 -5.22 2.27
C ALA A 105 -4.50 -4.72 2.54
N ALA A 106 -5.13 -4.06 1.56
CA ALA A 106 -6.53 -3.64 1.64
C ALA A 106 -7.45 -4.84 1.85
N TRP A 107 -7.20 -5.95 1.16
CA TRP A 107 -7.98 -7.17 1.35
C TRP A 107 -7.82 -7.73 2.76
N MET A 108 -6.57 -7.92 3.19
CA MET A 108 -6.22 -8.48 4.49
C MET A 108 -6.54 -7.56 5.67
N ALA A 109 -6.62 -6.24 5.49
CA ALA A 109 -6.97 -5.30 6.56
C ALA A 109 -8.48 -5.04 6.64
N MET A 110 -9.19 -5.05 5.50
CA MET A 110 -10.61 -4.69 5.48
C MET A 110 -11.51 -5.53 4.58
N HIS A 111 -11.17 -5.85 3.33
CA HIS A 111 -12.19 -6.46 2.44
C HIS A 111 -12.62 -7.87 2.87
N ARG A 112 -11.73 -8.68 3.46
CA ARG A 112 -12.08 -10.01 4.01
C ARG A 112 -13.23 -9.97 5.02
N LEU A 113 -13.41 -8.85 5.74
CA LEU A 113 -14.46 -8.70 6.76
C LEU A 113 -15.87 -8.58 6.16
N ARG A 114 -15.96 -8.41 4.84
CA ARG A 114 -17.20 -8.39 4.05
C ARG A 114 -17.28 -9.55 3.07
N ASP A 115 -16.29 -10.43 3.08
CA ASP A 115 -16.29 -11.61 2.23
C ASP A 115 -17.31 -12.64 2.78
N PRO A 116 -18.11 -13.31 1.95
CA PRO A 116 -19.03 -14.35 2.40
C PRO A 116 -18.34 -15.63 2.91
N ALA A 117 -17.08 -15.86 2.50
CA ALA A 117 -16.30 -17.04 2.82
C ALA A 117 -14.80 -16.70 3.05
N PRO A 118 -14.48 -15.83 4.04
CA PRO A 118 -13.10 -15.47 4.32
C PRO A 118 -12.36 -16.66 4.96
N PRO A 119 -11.03 -16.70 4.86
CA PRO A 119 -10.22 -17.62 5.64
C PRO A 119 -10.44 -17.37 7.14
N ALA A 120 -10.45 -18.44 7.93
CA ALA A 120 -10.60 -18.38 9.38
C ALA A 120 -9.26 -17.95 10.04
N VAL A 121 -8.91 -16.67 9.93
CA VAL A 121 -7.70 -16.06 10.49
C VAL A 121 -8.04 -14.80 11.27
N ASP A 122 -7.32 -14.55 12.36
CA ASP A 122 -7.44 -13.30 13.11
C ASP A 122 -6.67 -12.14 12.44
N ASP A 123 -6.92 -10.92 12.90
CA ASP A 123 -6.30 -9.70 12.35
C ASP A 123 -4.78 -9.73 12.49
N ALA A 124 -4.27 -10.26 13.59
CA ALA A 124 -2.84 -10.36 13.85
C ALA A 124 -2.14 -11.26 12.81
N THR A 125 -2.71 -12.43 12.54
CA THR A 125 -2.21 -13.39 11.54
C THR A 125 -2.30 -12.81 10.13
N ALA A 126 -3.43 -12.19 9.77
CA ALA A 126 -3.60 -11.55 8.47
C ALA A 126 -2.58 -10.41 8.23
N HIS A 127 -2.33 -9.61 9.27
CA HIS A 127 -1.36 -8.51 9.20
C HIS A 127 0.08 -9.02 9.10
N ALA A 128 0.44 -10.05 9.88
CA ALA A 128 1.76 -10.67 9.81
C ALA A 128 2.06 -11.22 8.41
N ALA A 129 1.10 -11.92 7.80
CA ALA A 129 1.24 -12.44 6.44
C ALA A 129 1.52 -11.33 5.41
N VAL A 130 0.83 -10.20 5.49
CA VAL A 130 1.07 -9.05 4.59
C VAL A 130 2.49 -8.49 4.77
N VAL A 131 2.94 -8.32 6.02
CA VAL A 131 4.29 -7.82 6.31
C VAL A 131 5.35 -8.76 5.74
N GLU A 132 5.18 -10.08 5.93
CA GLU A 132 6.08 -11.09 5.38
C GLU A 132 6.13 -11.06 3.85
N ILE A 133 4.98 -11.00 3.18
CA ILE A 133 4.91 -10.93 1.72
C ILE A 133 5.54 -9.63 1.19
N MET A 134 5.32 -8.50 1.86
CA MET A 134 5.97 -7.24 1.47
C MET A 134 7.48 -7.30 1.61
N LEU A 135 7.99 -7.85 2.71
CA LEU A 135 9.42 -8.05 2.91
C LEU A 135 10.01 -8.95 1.82
N ALA A 136 9.35 -10.05 1.49
CA ALA A 136 9.81 -10.96 0.45
C ALA A 136 9.74 -10.35 -0.96
N SER A 137 8.70 -9.55 -1.24
CA SER A 137 8.45 -8.97 -2.57
C SER A 137 9.30 -7.73 -2.87
N LEU A 138 9.65 -6.96 -1.84
CA LEU A 138 10.38 -5.70 -1.97
C LEU A 138 11.86 -5.80 -1.56
N ALA A 139 12.29 -6.91 -0.96
CA ALA A 139 13.72 -7.10 -0.70
C ALA A 139 14.50 -7.07 -2.03
N PRO A 140 15.69 -6.44 -2.05
CA PRO A 140 16.54 -6.43 -3.23
C PRO A 140 16.78 -7.85 -3.73
N CYS A 141 16.55 -8.09 -5.02
CA CYS A 141 16.91 -9.36 -5.64
C CYS A 141 18.44 -9.52 -5.51
N PRO A 142 18.98 -10.66 -5.02
CA PRO A 142 20.41 -10.87 -5.03
C PRO A 142 20.92 -10.73 -6.47
N ALA A 143 21.95 -9.91 -6.67
CA ALA A 143 22.44 -9.44 -7.97
C ALA A 143 22.90 -10.53 -8.98
N GLY A 144 22.67 -11.82 -8.70
CA GLY A 144 23.05 -12.95 -9.55
C GLY A 144 21.88 -13.72 -10.18
N ALA A 145 20.61 -13.42 -9.88
CA ALA A 145 19.49 -14.24 -10.37
C ALA A 145 19.03 -13.90 -11.81
N SER A 146 19.42 -12.75 -12.35
CA SER A 146 19.01 -12.31 -13.70
C SER A 146 19.87 -12.87 -14.84
N ALA A 147 21.03 -13.47 -14.55
CA ALA A 147 21.94 -13.99 -15.57
C ALA A 147 21.61 -15.43 -16.02
N ALA A 148 20.63 -16.10 -15.41
CA ALA A 148 20.40 -17.54 -15.58
C ALA A 148 19.22 -17.88 -16.51
N LYS A 149 18.77 -16.97 -17.39
CA LYS A 149 17.66 -17.30 -18.29
C LYS A 149 17.83 -16.74 -19.70
N GLU A 150 18.91 -17.14 -20.34
CA GLU A 150 19.05 -17.27 -21.80
C GLU A 150 20.28 -18.17 -22.08
N ALA A 151 20.09 -19.48 -21.94
CA ALA A 151 20.97 -20.52 -22.45
C ALA A 151 20.13 -21.74 -22.84
#